data_AF-R9JTQ9-F1
#
_entry.id   AF-R9JTQ9-F1
#
_cell.length_a   1.000
_cell.length_b   1.000
_cell.length_c   1.000
_cell.angle_alpha   90.00
_cell.angle_beta   90.00
_cell.angle_gamma   90.00
#
_symmetry.space_group_name_H-M   'P 1'
#
loop_
_entity.id
_entity.type
_entity.pdbx_description
1 polymer ?
#
loop_
_entity_poly.entity_id
_entity_poly.type
_entity_poly.pdbx_seq_one_letter_code
_entity_poly.pdbx_strand_id
1 'polypeptide(L)'
;MKHIILFFLKPLSFLPALAMMCVIYGFSAQDGSASGNMSYQVSYKIVEIGNEILDKGLDETQIADCADQIGYPVRKLAHMTEYFLLAVAVSFPFYVYGLRGFPLMLVAGFICVAFAAGDEYHQSFVAGRGPSVKDVGIDSIGAFFGILTVQIICWVFLAPARSARRQEEFAYRKRARREEAQRRREYIRRQEATQRRRSRY
;
A
#
# COMPACT_ATOMS: atom_id res chain seq x y z
N MET A 1 3.79 9.04 28.08
CA MET A 1 4.67 8.05 27.41
C MET A 1 4.09 7.50 26.10
N LYS A 2 2.88 6.90 26.06
CA LYS A 2 2.27 6.37 24.81
C LYS A 2 2.18 7.39 23.66
N HIS A 3 1.84 8.65 23.95
CA HIS A 3 1.77 9.71 22.92
C HIS A 3 3.13 10.09 22.32
N ILE A 4 4.22 10.03 23.09
CA ILE A 4 5.57 10.33 22.62
C ILE A 4 6.07 9.17 21.75
N ILE A 5 5.89 7.93 22.22
CA ILE A 5 6.23 6.72 21.47
C ILE A 5 5.47 6.68 20.13
N LEU A 6 4.15 6.92 20.14
CA LEU A 6 3.35 7.00 18.91
C LEU A 6 3.74 8.19 18.03
N PHE A 7 4.25 9.29 18.57
CA PHE A 7 4.71 10.42 17.77
C PHE A 7 5.98 10.08 16.98
N PHE A 8 6.92 9.33 17.57
CA PHE A 8 8.16 8.89 16.90
C PHE A 8 7.96 7.66 16.00
N LEU A 9 7.08 6.71 16.34
CA LEU A 9 6.78 5.55 15.50
C LEU A 9 6.02 5.90 14.21
N LYS A 10 5.33 7.05 14.20
CA LYS A 10 4.60 7.51 13.01
C LYS A 10 5.53 7.80 11.82
N PRO A 11 6.51 8.70 11.89
CA PRO A 11 7.45 8.89 10.77
C PRO A 11 8.23 7.61 10.47
N LEU A 12 8.51 6.77 11.47
CA LEU A 12 9.20 5.49 11.29
C LEU A 12 8.44 4.52 10.36
N SER A 13 7.12 4.62 10.26
CA SER A 13 6.32 3.79 9.35
C SER A 13 6.68 3.99 7.86
N PHE A 14 7.35 5.09 7.49
CA PHE A 14 7.84 5.33 6.13
C PHE A 14 9.22 4.74 5.87
N LEU A 15 9.92 4.19 6.88
CA LEU A 15 11.22 3.56 6.68
C LEU A 15 11.21 2.45 5.62
N PRO A 16 10.21 1.55 5.55
CA PRO A 16 10.16 0.55 4.48
C PRO A 16 10.07 1.19 3.10
N ALA A 17 9.34 2.31 2.95
CA ALA A 17 9.25 3.02 1.69
C ALA A 17 10.60 3.64 1.30
N LEU A 18 11.28 4.27 2.25
CA LEU A 18 12.62 4.83 2.01
C LEU A 18 13.64 3.75 1.67
N ALA A 19 13.60 2.61 2.36
CA ALA A 19 14.45 1.46 2.05
C ALA A 19 14.21 0.96 0.62
N MET A 20 12.94 0.82 0.21
CA MET A 20 12.61 0.44 -1.16
C MET A 20 13.08 1.46 -2.20
N MET A 21 12.96 2.76 -1.92
CA MET A 21 13.50 3.81 -2.79
C MET A 21 15.01 3.68 -2.96
N CYS A 22 15.75 3.41 -1.88
CA CYS A 22 17.20 3.19 -1.95
C CYS A 22 17.56 1.93 -2.76
N VAL A 23 16.78 0.85 -2.62
CA VAL A 23 16.98 -0.39 -3.38
C VAL A 23 16.77 -0.14 -4.88
N ILE A 24 15.67 0.50 -5.26
CA ILE A 24 15.37 0.83 -6.66
C ILE A 24 16.48 1.69 -7.26
N TYR A 25 16.88 2.75 -6.56
CA TYR A 25 17.95 3.63 -7.04
C TYR A 25 19.29 2.91 -7.16
N GLY A 26 19.58 1.96 -6.25
CA GLY A 26 20.75 1.10 -6.31
C GLY A 26 20.76 0.17 -7.52
N PHE A 27 19.61 -0.38 -7.92
CA PHE A 27 19.47 -1.18 -9.15
C PHE A 27 19.48 -0.33 -10.42
N SER A 28 18.94 0.88 -10.34
CA SER A 28 18.90 1.87 -11.42
C SER A 28 20.29 2.42 -11.78
N ALA A 29 21.15 2.63 -10.78
CA ALA A 29 22.51 3.13 -10.95
C ALA A 29 23.46 2.12 -11.63
N GLN A 30 23.09 0.84 -11.75
CA GLN A 30 23.91 -0.16 -12.44
C GLN A 30 23.89 0.05 -13.95
N ASP A 31 25.02 -0.15 -14.62
CA ASP A 31 25.07 -0.09 -16.08
C ASP A 31 24.14 -1.13 -16.75
N GLY A 32 23.82 -0.89 -18.02
CA GLY A 32 22.91 -1.76 -18.77
C GLY A 32 23.39 -3.21 -18.89
N SER A 33 24.71 -3.43 -18.94
CA SER A 33 25.33 -4.76 -19.01
C SER A 33 25.24 -5.53 -17.70
N ALA A 34 25.48 -4.88 -16.57
CA ALA A 34 25.42 -5.46 -15.23
C ALA A 34 23.98 -5.84 -14.88
N SER A 35 23.02 -4.95 -15.16
CA SER A 35 21.59 -5.24 -15.00
C SER A 35 21.12 -6.37 -15.93
N GLY A 36 21.59 -6.39 -17.17
CA GLY A 36 21.33 -7.47 -18.12
C GLY A 36 21.84 -8.82 -17.61
N ASN A 37 23.09 -8.88 -17.13
CA ASN A 37 23.70 -10.09 -16.60
C ASN A 37 22.98 -10.61 -15.34
N MET A 38 22.58 -9.72 -14.43
CA MET A 38 21.80 -10.13 -13.25
C MET A 38 20.45 -10.73 -13.66
N SER A 39 19.78 -10.11 -14.64
CA SER A 39 18.51 -10.61 -15.18
C SER A 39 18.70 -11.96 -15.88
N TYR A 40 19.80 -12.15 -16.62
CA TYR A 40 20.15 -13.41 -17.26
C TYR A 40 20.37 -14.52 -16.22
N GLN A 41 21.13 -14.27 -15.15
CA GLN A 41 21.36 -15.27 -14.09
C GLN A 41 20.06 -15.71 -13.42
N VAL A 42 19.15 -14.77 -13.14
CA VAL A 42 17.83 -15.09 -12.59
C VAL A 42 17.01 -15.91 -13.60
N SER A 43 17.05 -15.53 -14.86
CA SER A 43 16.35 -16.22 -15.95
C SER A 43 16.86 -17.65 -16.16
N TYR A 44 18.18 -17.83 -16.15
CA TYR A 44 18.82 -19.13 -16.26
C TYR A 44 18.35 -20.07 -15.13
N LYS A 45 18.38 -19.59 -13.87
CA LYS A 45 17.89 -20.36 -12.73
C LYS A 45 16.40 -20.71 -12.84
N ILE A 46 15.57 -19.80 -13.35
CA ILE A 46 14.14 -20.08 -13.56
C ILE A 46 13.96 -21.22 -14.57
N VAL A 47 14.68 -21.19 -15.69
CA VAL A 47 14.61 -22.23 -16.73
C VAL A 47 15.19 -23.55 -16.23
N GLU A 48 16.30 -23.52 -15.51
CA GLU A 48 16.95 -24.68 -14.90
C GLU A 48 16.00 -25.40 -13.92
N ILE A 49 15.43 -24.67 -12.96
CA ILE A 49 14.46 -25.23 -12.01
C ILE A 49 13.22 -25.75 -12.75
N GLY A 50 12.75 -25.03 -13.77
CA GLY A 50 11.64 -25.46 -14.61
C GLY A 50 11.93 -26.76 -15.37
N ASN A 51 13.16 -26.94 -15.85
CA ASN A 51 13.62 -28.14 -16.53
C ASN A 51 13.64 -29.35 -15.58
N GLU A 52 14.15 -29.17 -14.36
CA GLU A 52 14.17 -30.22 -13.32
C GLU A 52 12.76 -30.63 -12.88
N ILE A 53 11.86 -29.67 -12.66
CA ILE A 53 10.50 -29.95 -12.18
C ILE A 53 9.63 -30.61 -13.26
N LEU A 54 9.81 -30.21 -14.53
CA LEU A 54 9.01 -30.70 -15.64
C LEU A 54 9.63 -31.92 -16.35
N ASP A 55 10.80 -32.37 -15.89
CA ASP A 55 11.59 -33.47 -16.47
C ASP A 55 11.73 -33.35 -18.00
N LYS A 56 12.01 -32.13 -18.48
CA LYS A 56 12.07 -31.82 -19.92
C LYS A 56 13.36 -32.30 -20.58
N GLY A 57 14.39 -32.62 -19.80
CA GLY A 57 15.68 -33.11 -20.30
C GLY A 57 16.40 -32.14 -21.24
N LEU A 58 16.20 -30.82 -21.07
CA LEU A 58 16.88 -29.81 -21.88
C LEU A 58 18.38 -29.82 -21.63
N ASP A 59 19.15 -29.68 -22.71
CA ASP A 59 20.60 -29.50 -22.66
C ASP A 59 20.98 -28.07 -22.22
N GLU A 60 22.20 -27.88 -21.72
CA GLU A 60 22.68 -26.57 -21.23
C GLU A 60 22.54 -25.46 -22.29
N THR A 61 22.76 -25.81 -23.55
CA THR A 61 22.60 -24.88 -24.69
C THR A 61 21.16 -24.40 -24.85
N GLN A 62 20.19 -25.30 -24.69
CA GLN A 62 18.76 -24.99 -24.80
C GLN A 62 18.27 -24.17 -23.60
N ILE A 63 18.84 -24.41 -22.41
CA ILE A 63 18.56 -23.63 -21.21
C ILE A 63 19.05 -22.19 -21.39
N ALA A 64 20.27 -22.00 -21.91
CA ALA A 64 20.83 -20.69 -22.19
C ALA A 64 19.98 -19.91 -23.22
N ASP A 65 19.60 -20.55 -24.33
CA ASP A 65 18.75 -19.95 -25.36
C ASP A 65 17.37 -19.52 -24.80
N CYS A 66 16.77 -20.35 -23.94
CA CYS A 66 15.52 -20.01 -23.27
C CYS A 66 15.70 -18.85 -22.28
N ALA A 67 16.81 -18.85 -21.52
CA ALA A 67 17.13 -17.80 -20.56
C ALA A 67 17.29 -16.43 -21.25
N ASP A 68 17.93 -16.39 -22.42
CA ASP A 68 18.06 -15.17 -23.22
C ASP A 68 16.69 -14.64 -23.70
N GLN A 69 15.78 -15.53 -24.09
CA GLN A 69 14.44 -15.15 -24.51
C GLN A 69 13.59 -14.57 -23.38
N ILE A 70 13.70 -15.15 -22.17
CA ILE A 70 12.90 -14.68 -21.01
C ILE A 70 13.57 -13.55 -20.22
N GLY A 71 14.87 -13.29 -20.45
CA GLY A 71 15.65 -12.30 -19.70
C GLY A 71 15.05 -10.90 -19.71
N TYR A 72 14.59 -10.45 -20.89
CA TYR A 72 13.94 -9.14 -21.01
C TYR A 72 12.60 -9.07 -20.24
N PRO A 73 11.65 -10.01 -20.42
CA PRO A 73 10.45 -10.10 -19.59
C PRO A 73 10.72 -10.16 -18.09
N VAL A 74 11.68 -10.99 -17.65
CA VAL A 74 12.04 -11.15 -16.23
C VAL A 74 12.50 -9.83 -15.64
N ARG A 75 13.34 -9.08 -16.36
CA ARG A 75 13.78 -7.74 -15.94
C ARG A 75 12.61 -6.76 -15.78
N LYS A 76 11.66 -6.75 -16.73
CA LYS A 76 10.47 -5.88 -16.64
C LYS A 76 9.55 -6.26 -15.49
N LEU A 77 9.40 -7.55 -15.21
CA LEU A 77 8.63 -8.04 -14.06
C LEU A 77 9.32 -7.73 -12.74
N ALA A 78 10.66 -7.75 -12.68
CA ALA A 78 11.42 -7.36 -11.50
C ALA A 78 11.15 -5.88 -11.15
N HIS A 79 11.29 -4.97 -12.11
CA HIS A 79 10.97 -3.55 -11.90
C HIS A 79 9.50 -3.35 -11.50
N MET A 80 8.56 -3.98 -12.22
CA MET A 80 7.14 -3.93 -11.83
C MET A 80 6.90 -4.37 -10.38
N THR A 81 7.63 -5.39 -9.92
CA THR A 81 7.56 -5.91 -8.55
C THR A 81 8.18 -4.93 -7.54
N GLU A 82 9.29 -4.28 -7.88
CA GLU A 82 9.90 -3.23 -7.06
C GLU A 82 8.92 -2.08 -6.81
N TYR A 83 8.26 -1.59 -7.87
CA TYR A 83 7.26 -0.53 -7.75
C TYR A 83 5.97 -1.00 -7.07
N PHE A 84 5.59 -2.26 -7.21
CA PHE A 84 4.52 -2.86 -6.41
C PHE A 84 4.85 -2.80 -4.91
N LEU A 85 6.06 -3.23 -4.52
CA LEU A 85 6.49 -3.24 -3.12
C LEU A 85 6.65 -1.82 -2.57
N LEU A 86 7.20 -0.89 -3.37
CA LEU A 86 7.24 0.53 -3.03
C LEU A 86 5.83 1.08 -2.78
N ALA A 87 4.88 0.79 -3.66
CA ALA A 87 3.50 1.23 -3.52
C ALA A 87 2.82 0.66 -2.27
N VAL A 88 3.08 -0.62 -1.92
CA VAL A 88 2.62 -1.21 -0.65
C VAL A 88 3.23 -0.46 0.54
N ALA A 89 4.54 -0.25 0.52
CA ALA A 89 5.28 0.41 1.60
C ALA A 89 4.87 1.88 1.81
N VAL A 90 4.55 2.60 0.72
CA VAL A 90 4.06 3.99 0.76
C VAL A 90 2.59 4.04 1.18
N SER A 91 1.76 3.13 0.66
CA SER A 91 0.31 3.16 0.90
C SER A 91 -0.07 2.77 2.32
N PHE A 92 0.67 1.88 2.96
CA PHE A 92 0.33 1.38 4.29
C PHE A 92 0.35 2.49 5.37
N PRO A 93 1.40 3.31 5.50
CA PRO A 93 1.40 4.49 6.38
C PRO A 93 0.24 5.45 6.10
N PHE A 94 0.01 5.81 4.83
CA PHE A 94 -1.08 6.72 4.46
C PHE A 94 -2.45 6.15 4.84
N TYR A 95 -2.68 4.84 4.66
CA TYR A 95 -3.90 4.18 5.08
C TYR A 95 -4.11 4.26 6.60
N VAL A 96 -3.05 4.04 7.38
CA VAL A 96 -3.07 4.14 8.84
C VAL A 96 -3.35 5.58 9.28
N TYR A 97 -2.81 6.59 8.57
CA TYR A 97 -3.07 8.01 8.84
C TYR A 97 -4.42 8.54 8.39
N GLY A 98 -5.20 7.73 7.67
CA GLY A 98 -6.60 8.03 7.39
C GLY A 98 -6.91 8.35 5.93
N LEU A 99 -5.90 8.41 5.06
CA LEU A 99 -6.09 8.49 3.60
C LEU A 99 -6.56 7.14 3.08
N ARG A 100 -7.72 7.07 2.45
CA ARG A 100 -8.34 5.81 2.03
C ARG A 100 -9.08 5.97 0.71
N GLY A 101 -9.29 4.86 0.00
CA GLY A 101 -10.02 4.82 -1.25
C GLY A 101 -9.34 5.69 -2.32
N PHE A 102 -10.14 6.50 -3.01
CA PHE A 102 -9.66 7.30 -4.14
C PHE A 102 -8.55 8.31 -3.77
N PRO A 103 -8.62 9.09 -2.66
CA PRO A 103 -7.51 9.93 -2.22
C PRO A 103 -6.18 9.19 -2.00
N LEU A 104 -6.22 7.96 -1.46
CA LEU A 104 -5.02 7.15 -1.28
C LEU A 104 -4.41 6.77 -2.63
N MET A 105 -5.28 6.38 -3.57
CA MET A 105 -4.85 6.03 -4.93
C MET A 105 -4.20 7.21 -5.65
N LEU A 106 -4.75 8.42 -5.50
CA LEU A 106 -4.14 9.62 -6.08
C LEU A 106 -2.79 9.96 -5.45
N VAL A 107 -2.71 10.01 -4.12
CA VAL A 107 -1.47 10.43 -3.43
C VAL A 107 -0.36 9.39 -3.59
N ALA A 108 -0.64 8.12 -3.27
CA ALA A 108 0.37 7.07 -3.39
C ALA A 108 0.72 6.79 -4.86
N GLY A 109 -0.29 6.82 -5.75
CA GLY A 109 -0.09 6.66 -7.19
C GLY A 109 0.78 7.76 -7.77
N PHE A 110 0.50 9.02 -7.43
CA PHE A 110 1.34 10.14 -7.87
C PHE A 110 2.79 10.01 -7.38
N ILE A 111 3.01 9.63 -6.12
CA ILE A 111 4.36 9.42 -5.57
C ILE A 111 5.09 8.31 -6.34
N CYS A 112 4.43 7.17 -6.59
CA CYS A 112 5.07 6.05 -7.27
C CYS A 112 5.34 6.36 -8.75
N VAL A 113 4.40 7.00 -9.46
CA VAL A 113 4.57 7.41 -10.87
C VAL A 113 5.67 8.47 -11.00
N ALA A 114 5.70 9.45 -10.09
CA ALA A 114 6.75 10.46 -10.08
C ALA A 114 8.13 9.84 -9.78
N PHE A 115 8.18 8.84 -8.89
CA PHE A 115 9.41 8.10 -8.61
C PHE A 115 9.85 7.26 -9.81
N ALA A 116 8.93 6.58 -10.50
CA ALA A 116 9.22 5.83 -11.73
C ALA A 116 9.74 6.73 -12.86
N ALA A 117 9.13 7.90 -13.04
CA ALA A 117 9.61 8.89 -14.00
C ALA A 117 11.00 9.44 -13.61
N GLY A 118 11.24 9.67 -12.32
CA GLY A 118 12.54 10.08 -11.80
C GLY A 118 13.62 9.01 -11.96
N ASP A 119 13.25 7.74 -11.82
CA ASP A 119 14.14 6.61 -12.02
C ASP A 119 14.55 6.47 -13.48
N GLU A 120 13.61 6.49 -14.42
CA GLU A 120 13.90 6.49 -15.85
C GLU A 120 14.75 7.69 -16.28
N TYR A 121 14.47 8.86 -15.70
CA TYR A 121 15.31 10.04 -15.88
C TYR A 121 16.73 9.79 -15.35
N HIS A 122 16.90 9.17 -14.19
CA HIS A 122 18.22 8.80 -13.69
C HIS A 122 18.93 7.79 -14.60
N GLN A 123 18.22 6.74 -15.04
CA GLN A 123 18.76 5.73 -15.94
C GLN A 123 19.23 6.31 -17.27
N SER A 124 18.63 7.42 -17.74
CA SER A 124 19.08 8.11 -18.96
C SER A 124 20.51 8.66 -18.88
N PHE A 125 21.05 8.84 -17.67
CA PHE A 125 22.45 9.24 -17.45
C PHE A 125 23.40 8.05 -17.32
N VAL A 126 22.90 6.83 -17.32
CA VAL A 126 23.68 5.60 -17.16
C VAL A 126 24.00 4.99 -18.52
N ALA A 127 25.26 4.62 -18.71
CA ALA A 127 25.73 4.05 -19.98
C ALA A 127 25.00 2.73 -20.32
N GLY A 128 24.55 2.61 -21.56
CA GLY A 128 23.87 1.40 -22.05
C GLY A 128 22.41 1.25 -21.63
N ARG A 129 21.80 2.28 -21.03
CA ARG A 129 20.35 2.34 -20.77
C ARG A 129 19.71 3.47 -21.59
N GLY A 130 18.53 3.19 -22.14
CA GLY A 130 17.74 4.16 -22.89
C GLY A 130 16.42 4.42 -22.16
N PRO A 131 16.03 5.67 -21.91
CA PRO A 131 14.79 5.98 -21.23
C PRO A 131 13.59 5.52 -22.06
N SER A 132 12.63 4.85 -21.43
CA SER A 132 11.46 4.29 -22.09
C SER A 132 10.20 4.63 -21.32
N VAL A 133 9.31 5.41 -21.95
CA VAL A 133 7.99 5.75 -21.40
C VAL A 133 7.15 4.49 -21.16
N LYS A 134 7.40 3.41 -21.91
CA LYS A 134 6.73 2.12 -21.69
C LYS A 134 7.11 1.51 -20.35
N ASP A 135 8.32 1.76 -19.85
CA ASP A 135 8.82 1.19 -18.61
C ASP A 135 8.13 1.86 -17.42
N VAL A 136 8.05 3.20 -17.43
CA VAL A 136 7.20 3.96 -16.48
C VAL A 136 5.77 3.42 -16.46
N GLY A 137 5.21 3.10 -17.63
CA GLY A 137 3.85 2.55 -17.74
C GLY A 137 3.70 1.19 -17.05
N ILE A 138 4.62 0.26 -17.29
CA ILE A 138 4.62 -1.08 -16.68
C ILE A 138 4.80 -0.96 -15.15
N ASP A 139 5.73 -0.12 -14.71
CA ASP A 139 6.00 0.11 -13.30
C ASP A 139 4.82 0.76 -12.58
N SER A 140 4.11 1.66 -13.27
CA SER A 140 2.86 2.26 -12.79
C SER A 140 1.74 1.25 -12.60
N ILE A 141 1.68 0.21 -13.46
CA ILE A 141 0.73 -0.90 -13.28
C ILE A 141 1.07 -1.69 -12.02
N GLY A 142 2.35 -1.99 -11.79
CA GLY A 142 2.83 -2.61 -10.54
C GLY A 142 2.42 -1.79 -9.32
N ALA A 143 2.66 -0.48 -9.36
CA ALA A 143 2.27 0.44 -8.28
C ALA A 143 0.76 0.45 -8.03
N PHE A 144 -0.05 0.45 -9.09
CA PHE A 144 -1.52 0.40 -8.99
C PHE A 144 -1.99 -0.85 -8.25
N PHE A 145 -1.48 -2.03 -8.60
CA PHE A 145 -1.81 -3.28 -7.91
C PHE A 145 -1.32 -3.28 -6.45
N GLY A 146 -0.18 -2.67 -6.16
CA GLY A 146 0.32 -2.51 -4.79
C GLY A 146 -0.62 -1.68 -3.92
N ILE A 147 -1.11 -0.55 -4.44
CA ILE A 147 -2.08 0.30 -3.74
C ILE A 147 -3.40 -0.46 -3.50
N LEU A 148 -3.91 -1.16 -4.52
CA LEU A 148 -5.14 -1.95 -4.39
C LEU A 148 -5.02 -3.04 -3.34
N THR A 149 -3.87 -3.72 -3.30
CA THR A 149 -3.59 -4.77 -2.32
C THR A 149 -3.69 -4.22 -0.89
N VAL A 150 -3.10 -3.05 -0.62
CA VAL A 150 -3.22 -2.39 0.70
C VAL A 150 -4.67 -1.99 0.99
N GLN A 151 -5.41 -1.47 0.01
CA GLN A 151 -6.81 -1.13 0.21
C GLN A 151 -7.66 -2.35 0.58
N ILE A 152 -7.47 -3.47 -0.12
CA ILE A 152 -8.21 -4.72 0.12
C ILE A 152 -7.85 -5.29 1.50
N ILE A 153 -6.56 -5.47 1.79
CA ILE A 153 -6.09 -6.01 3.08
C ILE A 153 -6.61 -5.13 4.22
N CYS A 154 -6.39 -3.82 4.15
CA CYS A 154 -6.80 -2.95 5.23
C CYS A 154 -8.33 -2.81 5.35
N TRP A 155 -9.08 -2.96 4.26
CA TRP A 155 -10.53 -3.05 4.32
C TRP A 155 -10.99 -4.35 5.00
N VAL A 156 -10.49 -5.51 4.56
CA VAL A 156 -10.85 -6.82 5.15
C VAL A 156 -10.52 -6.87 6.64
N PHE A 157 -9.32 -6.46 7.05
CA PHE A 157 -8.88 -6.60 8.44
C PHE A 157 -9.25 -5.43 9.35
N LEU A 158 -9.24 -4.17 8.86
CA LEU A 158 -9.51 -3.00 9.71
C LEU A 158 -10.92 -2.43 9.58
N ALA A 159 -11.72 -2.80 8.58
CA ALA A 159 -13.11 -2.34 8.52
C ALA A 159 -14.00 -2.91 9.65
N PRO A 160 -13.94 -4.21 9.99
CA PRO A 160 -14.81 -4.80 11.02
C PRO A 160 -14.62 -4.17 12.41
N ALA A 161 -13.37 -3.93 12.80
CA ALA A 161 -13.04 -3.29 14.08
C ALA A 161 -13.57 -1.84 14.16
N ARG A 162 -13.62 -1.14 13.03
CA ARG A 162 -14.10 0.26 12.96
C ARG A 162 -15.62 0.35 12.89
N SER A 163 -16.28 -0.58 12.18
CA SER A 163 -17.75 -0.65 12.16
C SER A 163 -18.30 -0.95 13.55
N ALA A 164 -17.65 -1.84 14.32
CA ALA A 164 -18.02 -2.13 15.70
C ALA A 164 -17.96 -0.86 16.59
N ARG A 165 -16.85 -0.12 16.57
CA ARG A 165 -16.72 1.14 17.32
C ARG A 165 -17.76 2.19 16.93
N ARG A 166 -18.06 2.34 15.64
CA ARG A 166 -19.11 3.27 15.16
C ARG A 166 -20.49 2.86 15.67
N GLN A 167 -20.79 1.56 15.71
CA GLN A 167 -22.06 1.05 16.24
C GLN A 167 -22.17 1.30 17.74
N GLU A 168 -21.10 1.09 18.51
CA GLU A 168 -21.04 1.41 19.94
C GLU A 168 -21.27 2.90 20.21
N GLU A 169 -20.61 3.78 19.46
CA GLU A 169 -20.76 5.23 19.60
C GLU A 169 -22.19 5.69 19.26
N PHE A 170 -22.79 5.12 18.21
CA PHE A 170 -24.19 5.38 17.88
C PHE A 170 -25.15 4.88 18.96
N ALA A 171 -24.92 3.68 19.50
CA ALA A 171 -25.72 3.11 20.58
C ALA A 171 -25.62 3.96 21.85
N TYR A 172 -24.41 4.42 22.21
CA TYR A 172 -24.17 5.34 23.32
C TYR A 172 -24.93 6.66 23.12
N ARG A 173 -24.78 7.31 21.96
CA ARG A 173 -25.49 8.56 21.61
C ARG A 173 -27.02 8.39 21.63
N LYS A 174 -27.53 7.20 21.28
CA LYS A 174 -28.97 6.89 21.33
C LYS A 174 -29.47 6.69 22.76
N ARG A 175 -28.68 6.04 23.63
CA ARG A 175 -28.98 5.87 25.06
C ARG A 175 -28.98 7.22 25.79
N ALA A 176 -27.94 8.04 25.59
CA ALA A 176 -27.84 9.37 26.18
C ALA A 176 -29.04 10.25 25.84
N ARG A 177 -29.48 10.26 24.56
CA ARG A 177 -30.68 11.00 24.13
C ARG A 177 -31.98 10.50 24.79
N ARG A 178 -32.11 9.19 25.03
CA ARG A 178 -33.28 8.61 25.71
C ARG A 178 -33.32 8.99 27.18
N GLU A 179 -32.18 8.92 27.86
CA GLU A 179 -32.05 9.33 29.27
C GLU A 179 -32.35 10.81 29.44
N GLU A 180 -31.83 11.67 28.55
CA GLU A 180 -32.12 13.10 28.58
C GLU A 180 -33.60 13.40 28.35
N ALA A 181 -34.25 12.71 27.39
CA ALA A 181 -35.68 12.82 27.17
C ALA A 181 -36.50 12.35 28.38
N GLN A 182 -36.09 11.27 29.06
CA GLN A 182 -36.73 10.79 30.29
C GLN A 182 -36.58 11.79 31.43
N ARG A 183 -35.37 12.30 31.68
CA ARG A 183 -35.11 13.34 32.69
C ARG A 183 -35.95 14.59 32.44
N ARG A 184 -36.06 15.02 31.18
CA ARG A 184 -36.90 16.17 30.80
C ARG A 184 -38.39 15.91 31.09
N ARG A 185 -38.90 14.72 30.77
CA ARG A 185 -40.29 14.33 31.08
C ARG A 185 -40.55 14.24 32.58
N GLU A 186 -39.61 13.72 33.35
CA GLU A 186 -39.70 13.65 34.81
C GLU A 186 -39.67 15.05 35.45
N TYR A 187 -38.80 15.93 34.96
CA TYR A 187 -38.74 17.32 35.39
C TYR A 187 -40.08 18.05 35.16
N ILE A 188 -40.66 17.92 33.96
CA ILE A 188 -41.97 18.52 33.64
C ILE A 188 -43.06 17.95 34.56
N ARG A 189 -43.13 16.61 34.73
CA ARG A 189 -44.11 15.99 35.64
C ARG A 189 -43.98 16.49 37.08
N ARG A 190 -42.75 16.70 37.59
CA ARG A 190 -42.52 17.25 38.94
C ARG A 190 -42.96 18.71 39.06
N GLN A 191 -42.70 19.52 38.03
CA GLN A 191 -43.18 20.91 37.96
C GLN A 191 -44.71 20.97 37.99
N GLU A 192 -45.38 20.20 37.13
CA GLU A 192 -46.84 20.13 37.08
C GLU A 192 -47.45 19.64 38.41
N ALA A 193 -46.87 18.61 39.04
CA ALA A 193 -47.32 18.11 40.33
C ALA A 193 -47.18 19.18 41.44
N THR A 194 -46.09 19.94 41.41
CA THR A 194 -45.85 21.05 42.35
C THR A 194 -46.85 22.18 42.15
N GLN A 195 -47.15 22.53 40.90
CA GLN A 195 -48.15 23.55 40.55
C GLN A 195 -49.57 23.13 40.95
N ARG A 196 -49.97 21.88 40.70
CA ARG A 196 -51.26 21.32 41.14
C ARG A 196 -51.42 21.28 42.66
N ARG A 197 -50.33 21.05 43.39
CA ARG A 197 -50.34 21.13 44.86
C ARG A 197 -50.55 22.57 45.33
N ARG A 198 -49.87 23.54 44.71
CA ARG A 198 -50.04 24.97 45.03
C ARG A 198 -51.44 25.50 44.73
N SER A 199 -52.12 24.99 43.70
CA SER A 199 -53.47 25.44 43.35
C SER A 199 -54.60 24.81 44.19
N ARG A 200 -54.30 23.88 45.10
CA ARG A 200 -55.28 23.24 46.00
C ARG A 200 -55.34 23.89 47.39
N TYR A 201 -54.42 24.79 47.69
CA TYR A 201 -54.41 25.64 48.89
C TYR A 201 -54.71 27.07 48.46
#